data_AF-A0A140LCN0-F1
#
_entry.id   AF-A0A140LCN0-F1
#
_cell.length_a   1.000
_cell.length_b   1.000
_cell.length_c   1.000
_cell.angle_alpha   90.00
_cell.angle_beta   90.00
_cell.angle_gamma   90.00
#
_symmetry.space_group_name_H-M   'P 1'
#
loop_
_entity.id
_entity.type
_entity.pdbx_description
1 polymer ?
#
loop_
_entity_poly.entity_id
_entity_poly.type
_entity_poly.pdbx_seq_one_letter_code
_entity_poly.pdbx_strand_id
1 'polypeptide(L)'
;MSEKRVYANRVDINTSVYDVLCTFYTMSPLRDEKNIIVGENVVDKAEIYMSPQLAKALAMLLTEQVRIYEENFGEIKFSQMNNNSSEK
;
A
#
# COMPACT_ATOMS: atom_id res chain seq x y z
N MET A 1 -21.76 -11.35 -9.96
CA MET A 1 -20.36 -11.31 -9.46
C MET A 1 -20.40 -10.69 -8.07
N SER A 2 -19.95 -11.39 -7.03
CA SER A 2 -19.86 -10.78 -5.69
C SER A 2 -18.66 -9.83 -5.69
N GLU A 3 -18.84 -8.57 -5.28
CA GLU A 3 -17.74 -7.62 -5.12
C GLU A 3 -16.76 -8.14 -4.06
N LYS A 4 -15.49 -8.40 -4.45
CA LYS A 4 -14.43 -8.75 -3.50
C LYS A 4 -13.87 -7.44 -2.92
N ARG A 5 -13.91 -7.30 -1.60
CA ARG A 5 -13.27 -6.21 -0.86
C ARG A 5 -12.06 -6.76 -0.12
N VAL A 6 -10.93 -6.08 -0.22
CA VAL A 6 -9.66 -6.48 0.43
C VAL A 6 -9.18 -5.34 1.31
N TYR A 7 -8.79 -5.65 2.55
CA TYR A 7 -8.11 -4.69 3.42
C TYR A 7 -6.61 -4.73 3.15
N ALA A 8 -6.02 -3.61 2.70
CA ALA A 8 -4.60 -3.55 2.41
C ALA A 8 -3.85 -2.74 3.47
N ASN A 9 -2.73 -3.27 3.95
CA ASN A 9 -1.82 -2.58 4.87
C ASN A 9 -0.41 -2.40 4.29
N ARG A 10 -0.18 -2.86 3.06
CA ARG A 10 1.02 -2.58 2.26
C ARG A 10 0.62 -2.37 0.80
N VAL A 11 1.29 -1.44 0.14
CA VAL A 11 1.20 -1.23 -1.30
C VAL A 11 2.60 -1.17 -1.89
N ASP A 12 2.82 -1.94 -2.96
CA ASP A 12 4.00 -1.79 -3.81
C ASP A 12 3.56 -1.14 -5.13
N ILE A 13 4.36 -0.21 -5.65
CA ILE A 13 4.06 0.52 -6.89
C ILE A 13 5.17 0.25 -7.90
N ASN A 14 4.78 -0.25 -9.07
CA ASN A 14 5.65 -0.42 -10.22
C ASN A 14 5.16 0.52 -11.33
N THR A 15 6.08 1.18 -12.02
CA THR A 15 5.74 2.14 -13.09
C THR A 15 6.46 1.78 -14.38
N SER A 16 5.76 2.00 -15.48
CA SER A 16 6.33 1.99 -16.83
C SER A 16 5.98 3.29 -17.54
N VAL A 17 6.37 3.40 -18.82
CA VAL A 17 5.98 4.54 -19.67
C VAL A 17 4.47 4.56 -19.95
N TYR A 18 3.82 3.39 -19.93
CA TYR A 18 2.43 3.23 -20.35
C TYR A 18 1.45 3.04 -19.21
N ASP A 19 1.93 2.56 -18.06
CA ASP A 19 1.07 2.16 -16.95
C ASP A 19 1.72 2.34 -15.57
N VAL A 20 0.85 2.33 -14.56
CA VAL A 20 1.16 2.26 -13.15
C VAL A 20 0.45 1.03 -12.59
N LEU A 21 1.21 0.11 -12.03
CA LEU A 21 0.71 -1.06 -11.32
C LEU A 21 0.80 -0.82 -9.82
N CYS A 22 -0.35 -0.81 -9.15
CA CYS A 22 -0.42 -0.87 -7.70
C CYS A 22 -0.73 -2.30 -7.27
N THR A 23 0.15 -2.89 -6.46
CA THR A 23 -0.09 -4.18 -5.82
C THR A 23 -0.37 -3.97 -4.35
N PHE A 24 -1.60 -4.25 -3.94
CA PHE A 24 -2.05 -4.15 -2.56
C PHE A 24 -1.96 -5.51 -1.87
N TYR A 25 -1.43 -5.52 -0.65
CA TYR A 25 -1.28 -6.71 0.15
C TYR A 25 -1.97 -6.55 1.51
N THR A 26 -2.55 -7.65 1.99
CA THR A 26 -2.83 -7.86 3.40
C THR A 26 -1.68 -8.66 4.00
N MET A 27 -0.80 -8.02 4.74
CA MET A 27 0.29 -8.67 5.48
C MET A 27 -0.19 -9.06 6.88
N SER A 28 0.12 -10.28 7.30
CA SER A 28 -0.02 -10.70 8.70
C SER A 28 1.36 -10.98 9.29
N PRO A 29 1.58 -10.71 10.59
CA PRO A 29 2.82 -11.10 11.25
C PRO A 29 2.88 -12.62 11.34
N LEU A 30 4.00 -13.20 10.91
CA LEU A 30 4.34 -14.59 11.19
C LEU A 30 4.97 -14.66 12.57
N ARG A 31 4.44 -15.53 13.44
CA ARG A 31 4.90 -15.67 14.82
C ARG A 31 5.45 -17.07 15.07
N ASP A 32 6.52 -17.14 15.86
CA ASP A 32 7.06 -18.41 16.34
C ASP A 32 6.23 -18.97 17.52
N GLU A 33 6.67 -20.12 18.05
CA GLU A 33 6.04 -20.77 19.21
C GLU A 33 6.07 -19.91 20.49
N LYS A 34 6.96 -18.91 20.56
CA LYS A 34 7.08 -17.95 21.67
C LYS A 34 6.30 -16.66 21.40
N ASN A 35 5.48 -16.64 20.35
CA ASN A 35 4.68 -15.49 19.93
C ASN A 35 5.51 -14.27 19.47
N ILE A 36 6.78 -14.46 19.15
CA ILE A 36 7.69 -13.43 18.64
C ILE A 36 7.48 -13.30 17.13
N ILE A 37 7.41 -12.06 16.63
CA ILE A 37 7.30 -11.81 15.18
C ILE A 37 8.64 -12.19 14.53
N VAL A 38 8.61 -13.20 13.68
CA VAL A 38 9.79 -13.74 12.96
C VAL A 38 9.74 -13.47 11.46
N GLY A 39 8.66 -12.88 10.98
CA GLY A 39 8.50 -12.48 9.58
C GLY A 39 7.09 -11.96 9.30
N GLU A 40 6.76 -11.86 8.03
CA GLU A 40 5.44 -11.47 7.54
C GLU A 40 4.99 -12.44 6.46
N ASN A 41 3.69 -12.70 6.39
CA ASN A 41 3.08 -13.52 5.34
C ASN A 41 1.98 -12.72 4.61
N VAL A 42 1.86 -12.96 3.31
CA VAL A 42 0.77 -12.39 2.50
C VAL A 42 -0.49 -13.22 2.74
N VAL A 43 -1.55 -12.58 3.22
CA VAL A 43 -2.88 -13.18 3.46
C VAL A 43 -3.80 -12.98 2.26
N ASP A 44 -3.79 -11.78 1.66
CA ASP A 44 -4.55 -11.47 0.45
C ASP A 44 -3.75 -10.50 -0.43
N LYS A 45 -4.06 -10.48 -1.72
CA LYS A 45 -3.42 -9.66 -2.74
C LYS A 45 -4.44 -9.18 -3.77
N ALA A 46 -4.32 -7.91 -4.15
CA ALA A 46 -5.07 -7.31 -5.25
C ALA A 46 -4.15 -6.44 -6.11
N GLU A 47 -4.31 -6.54 -7.43
CA GLU A 47 -3.52 -5.76 -8.40
C GLU A 47 -4.44 -4.81 -9.17
N ILE A 48 -3.98 -3.58 -9.36
CA ILE A 48 -4.68 -2.56 -10.15
C ILE A 48 -3.69 -1.99 -11.17
N TYR A 49 -3.99 -2.17 -12.45
CA TYR A 49 -3.30 -1.52 -13.55
C TYR A 49 -4.04 -0.23 -13.92
N MET A 50 -3.29 0.86 -14.05
CA MET A 50 -3.83 2.18 -14.35
C MET A 50 -3.01 2.85 -15.44
N SER A 51 -3.65 3.69 -16.26
CA SER A 51 -2.90 4.64 -17.09
C SER A 51 -2.27 5.74 -16.21
N PRO A 52 -1.20 6.42 -16.66
CA PRO A 52 -0.61 7.54 -15.94
C PRO A 52 -1.60 8.65 -15.61
N GLN A 53 -2.57 8.90 -16.51
CA GLN A 53 -3.63 9.89 -16.30
C GLN A 53 -4.54 9.50 -15.13
N LEU A 54 -4.96 8.24 -15.05
CA LEU A 54 -5.79 7.75 -13.96
C LEU A 54 -5.01 7.74 -12.63
N ALA A 55 -3.75 7.31 -12.67
CA ALA A 55 -2.87 7.35 -11.50
C ALA A 55 -2.73 8.77 -10.93
N LYS A 56 -2.58 9.78 -11.80
CA LYS A 56 -2.55 11.20 -11.40
C LYS A 56 -3.86 11.63 -10.71
N ALA A 57 -5.00 11.29 -11.30
CA ALA A 57 -6.29 11.61 -10.72
C ALA A 57 -6.49 10.94 -9.35
N LEU A 58 -6.12 9.67 -9.24
CA LEU A 58 -6.18 8.92 -7.98
C LEU A 58 -5.29 9.55 -6.91
N ALA A 59 -4.06 9.93 -7.25
CA ALA A 59 -3.15 10.58 -6.31
C ALA A 59 -3.73 11.89 -5.76
N MET A 60 -4.35 12.72 -6.61
CA MET A 60 -5.02 13.96 -6.18
C MET A 60 -6.16 13.68 -5.20
N LEU A 61 -7.00 12.68 -5.49
CA LEU A 61 -8.11 12.30 -4.63
C LEU A 61 -7.61 11.79 -3.27
N LEU A 62 -6.58 10.92 -3.27
CA LEU A 62 -6.01 10.38 -2.04
C LEU A 62 -5.40 11.47 -1.16
N THR A 63 -4.63 12.39 -1.74
CA THR A 63 -4.04 13.52 -1.01
C THR A 63 -5.11 14.38 -0.34
N GLU A 64 -6.20 14.68 -1.06
CA GLU A 64 -7.28 15.48 -0.49
C GLU A 64 -8.01 14.75 0.66
N GLN A 65 -8.25 13.44 0.52
CA GLN A 65 -8.87 12.66 1.59
C GLN A 65 -7.97 12.54 2.83
N VAL A 66 -6.65 12.40 2.64
CA VAL A 66 -5.68 12.39 3.76
C VAL A 66 -5.69 13.74 4.46
N ARG A 67 -5.65 14.86 3.73
CA ARG A 67 -5.74 16.21 4.31
C ARG A 67 -7.00 16.37 5.17
N ILE A 68 -8.16 16.01 4.62
CA ILE A 68 -9.43 16.08 5.35
C ILE A 68 -9.40 15.21 6.60
N TYR A 69 -8.82 14.01 6.52
CA TYR A 69 -8.67 13.13 7.68
C TYR A 69 -7.81 13.79 8.77
N GLU A 70 -6.63 14.30 8.40
CA GLU A 70 -5.69 14.89 9.36
C GLU A 70 -6.24 16.16 10.02
N GLU A 71 -7.01 16.97 9.30
CA GLU A 71 -7.72 18.14 9.86
C GLU A 71 -8.72 17.75 10.96
N ASN A 72 -9.35 16.58 10.84
CA ASN A 72 -10.38 16.11 11.77
C ASN A 72 -9.84 15.22 12.91
N PHE A 73 -8.80 14.44 12.65
CA PHE A 73 -8.33 13.37 13.55
C PHE A 73 -6.87 13.52 13.99
N GLY A 74 -6.14 14.49 13.43
CA GLY A 74 -4.73 14.73 13.70
C GLY A 74 -3.79 14.09 12.67
N GLU A 75 -2.53 14.52 12.72
CA GLU A 75 -1.48 14.16 11.76
C GLU A 75 -1.17 12.65 11.75
N ILE A 76 -1.06 12.09 10.53
CA ILE A 76 -0.59 10.73 10.29
C ILE A 76 0.94 10.77 10.26
N LYS A 77 1.56 10.35 11.36
CA LYS A 77 3.02 10.28 11.45
C LYS A 77 3.55 9.12 10.60
N PHE A 78 4.29 9.44 9.54
CA PHE A 78 5.05 8.46 8.77
C PHE A 78 6.47 8.30 9.35
N SER A 79 6.80 7.12 9.86
CA SER A 79 8.20 6.72 10.00
C SER A 79 8.69 6.25 8.62
N GLN A 80 9.60 6.98 7.99
CA GLN A 80 10.18 6.57 6.71
C GLN A 80 10.77 5.16 6.82
N MET A 81 10.22 4.19 6.07
CA MET A 81 10.93 2.94 5.77
C MET A 81 12.02 3.29 4.74
N ASN A 82 13.29 3.25 5.16
CA ASN A 82 14.44 3.43 4.28
C ASN A 82 14.46 2.32 3.22
N ASN A 83 14.12 2.65 1.97
CA ASN A 83 14.34 1.79 0.82
C ASN A 83 15.83 1.84 0.43
N ASN A 84 16.66 1.09 1.14
CA ASN A 84 18.01 0.77 0.66
C ASN A 84 17.89 -0.30 -0.44
N SER A 85 17.64 0.13 -1.67
CA SER A 85 17.91 -0.67 -2.87
C SER A 85 19.42 -0.90 -2.94
N SER A 86 19.90 -2.00 -2.37
CA SER A 86 21.26 -2.47 -2.63
C SER A 86 21.32 -2.93 -4.09
N GLU A 87 21.83 -2.06 -4.96
CA GLU A 87 22.44 -2.47 -6.22
C GLU A 87 23.57 -3.46 -5.89
N LYS A 88 23.47 -4.67 -6.43
CA LYS A 88 24.58 -5.59 -6.63
C LYS A 88 24.49 -6.14 -8.05
#